data_AF-A0A557SWD5-F1
#
_entry.id   AF-A0A557SWD5-F1
#
_cell.length_a   1.000
_cell.length_b   1.000
_cell.length_c   1.000
_cell.angle_alpha   90.00
_cell.angle_beta   90.00
_cell.angle_gamma   90.00
#
_symmetry.space_group_name_H-M   'P 1'
#
loop_
_entity.id
_entity.type
_entity.pdbx_description
1 polymer ?
#
loop_
_entity_poly.entity_id
_entity_poly.type
_entity_poly.pdbx_seq_one_letter_code
_entity_poly.pdbx_strand_id
1 'polypeptide(L)'
;MNSKFNDSLKKIIIDGYSKRFNLHWQAISTVVHAIKIERLVIVIKRSIIITFKHNFTIVKQKNTPYILFMLGILFSITTHNNTSIIHDSTFFQKAYGHNFPPNNYASFVASLDQFQTESNLVQSNLLDHNIILAQKHADEAVSIFYWDLLVEIVKQDKKIGDDLKMAVENLRNLTSSFSDTLTSVQGEKQILEQSNQLIASINTNVDKIIAITETQKQSEDSNFLNQVTMFISNIFSPKKDNSNGSIHPMRFAEGVDDVLRNYGDAYNVDFDMTDMTNMGTMNKDSLMGNSNSSDSNNSSNMNMSMMNMHSMTDSDSKMSTNEPIVNMANYQSAKGMADKLFNVFNNELKPIISKNGTNAYSTNLERGIMQLVNSIEDKVSPMDIMMIVHTQIHPDLIQAFDLQILSNV
;
A
#
# COMPACT_ATOMS: atom_id res chain seq x y z
N MET A 1 19.03 34.17 -68.58
CA MET A 1 19.24 32.74 -68.28
C MET A 1 20.51 32.45 -67.46
N ASN A 2 21.54 33.30 -67.47
CA ASN A 2 22.84 33.01 -66.81
C ASN A 2 22.92 33.22 -65.28
N SER A 3 22.09 34.07 -64.65
CA SER A 3 22.21 34.31 -63.19
C SER A 3 21.59 33.18 -62.35
N LYS A 4 20.42 32.65 -62.75
CA LYS A 4 19.74 31.56 -62.02
C LYS A 4 20.53 30.25 -61.98
N PHE A 5 21.34 29.98 -63.00
CA PHE A 5 22.21 28.79 -63.04
C PHE A 5 23.40 28.92 -62.06
N ASN A 6 23.95 30.14 -61.94
CA ASN A 6 25.09 30.41 -61.06
C ASN A 6 24.68 30.38 -59.57
N ASP A 7 23.48 30.85 -59.24
CA ASP A 7 22.95 30.78 -57.87
C ASP A 7 22.61 29.36 -57.44
N SER A 8 22.11 28.53 -58.37
CA SER A 8 21.82 27.11 -58.10
C SER A 8 23.10 26.30 -57.87
N LEU A 9 24.16 26.57 -58.62
CA LEU A 9 25.47 25.93 -58.43
C LEU A 9 26.13 26.33 -57.11
N LYS A 10 26.08 27.62 -56.73
CA LYS A 10 26.59 28.07 -55.43
C LYS A 10 25.86 27.39 -54.26
N LYS A 11 24.54 27.25 -54.35
CA LYS A 11 23.75 26.60 -53.30
C LYS A 11 24.11 25.11 -53.15
N ILE A 12 24.26 24.38 -54.26
CA ILE A 12 24.64 22.95 -54.23
C ILE A 12 26.06 22.76 -53.65
N ILE A 13 26.99 23.65 -53.98
CA ILE A 13 28.36 23.59 -53.45
C ILE A 13 28.37 23.87 -51.94
N ILE A 14 27.68 24.92 -51.48
CA ILE A 14 27.64 25.30 -50.07
C ILE A 14 26.95 24.22 -49.22
N ASP A 15 25.81 23.69 -49.68
CA ASP A 15 25.09 22.62 -48.96
C ASP A 15 25.90 21.31 -48.94
N GLY A 16 26.63 21.01 -50.02
CA GLY A 16 27.52 19.85 -50.10
C GLY A 16 28.69 19.91 -49.12
N TYR A 17 29.33 21.08 -48.97
CA TYR A 17 30.42 21.27 -48.01
C TYR A 17 29.93 21.31 -46.57
N SER A 18 28.79 21.96 -46.29
CA SER A 18 28.19 22.00 -44.96
C SER A 18 27.83 20.62 -44.44
N LYS A 19 27.22 19.77 -45.29
CA LYS A 19 26.83 18.41 -44.91
C LYS A 19 28.02 17.50 -44.65
N ARG A 20 29.09 17.60 -45.47
CA ARG A 20 30.33 16.85 -45.26
C ARG A 20 31.10 17.30 -44.02
N PHE A 21 31.12 18.60 -43.74
CA PHE A 21 31.76 19.14 -42.52
C PHE A 21 31.06 18.66 -41.24
N ASN A 22 29.73 18.64 -41.24
CA ASN A 22 28.94 18.20 -40.08
C ASN A 22 29.11 16.69 -39.79
N LEU A 23 29.17 15.87 -40.85
CA LEU A 23 29.48 14.43 -40.73
C LEU A 23 30.88 14.17 -40.17
N HIS A 24 31.90 14.91 -40.63
CA HIS A 24 33.25 14.81 -40.08
C HIS A 24 33.32 15.28 -38.63
N TRP A 25 32.60 16.34 -38.26
CA TRP A 25 32.56 16.85 -36.89
C TRP A 25 31.88 15.88 -35.92
N GLN A 26 30.77 15.24 -36.33
CA GLN A 26 30.12 14.20 -35.53
C GLN A 26 31.02 12.98 -35.35
N ALA A 27 31.72 12.54 -36.40
CA ALA A 27 32.68 11.44 -36.32
C ALA A 27 33.84 11.76 -35.35
N ILE A 28 34.43 12.96 -35.43
CA ILE A 28 35.50 13.40 -34.53
C ILE A 28 34.98 13.49 -33.08
N SER A 29 33.80 14.06 -32.86
CA SER A 29 33.19 14.15 -31.52
C SER A 29 32.97 12.77 -30.90
N THR A 30 32.55 11.79 -31.70
CA THR A 30 32.29 10.41 -31.27
C THR A 30 33.60 9.70 -30.90
N VAL A 31 34.64 9.88 -31.71
CA VAL A 31 35.98 9.33 -31.44
C VAL A 31 36.60 9.96 -30.18
N VAL A 32 36.44 11.28 -29.99
CA VAL A 32 36.94 11.98 -28.80
C VAL A 32 36.22 11.49 -27.53
N HIS A 33 34.91 11.25 -27.59
CA HIS A 33 34.16 10.67 -26.46
C HIS A 33 34.58 9.22 -26.17
N ALA A 34 34.77 8.39 -27.21
CA ALA A 34 35.23 7.02 -27.05
C ALA A 34 36.63 6.93 -26.40
N ILE A 35 37.57 7.78 -26.82
CA ILE A 35 38.93 7.84 -26.23
C ILE A 35 38.88 8.28 -24.76
N LYS A 36 37.97 9.18 -24.39
CA LYS A 36 37.81 9.66 -23.01
C LYS A 36 37.23 8.56 -22.11
N ILE A 37 36.30 7.77 -22.62
CA ILE A 37 35.70 6.62 -21.92
C ILE A 37 36.74 5.50 -21.70
N GLU A 38 37.54 5.15 -22.71
CA GLU A 38 38.58 4.12 -22.54
C GLU A 38 39.63 4.51 -21.49
N ARG A 39 40.05 5.78 -21.47
CA ARG A 39 40.98 6.27 -20.43
C ARG A 39 40.37 6.21 -19.03
N LEU A 40 39.07 6.51 -18.88
CA LEU A 40 38.37 6.39 -17.61
C LEU A 40 38.29 4.93 -17.14
N VAL A 41 37.97 4.00 -18.04
CA VAL A 41 37.90 2.55 -17.74
C VAL A 41 39.26 2.00 -17.32
N ILE A 42 40.36 2.44 -17.94
CA ILE A 42 41.73 2.04 -17.54
C ILE A 42 42.08 2.56 -16.14
N VAL A 43 41.70 3.79 -15.80
CA VAL A 43 41.92 4.37 -14.47
C VAL A 43 41.11 3.62 -13.40
N ILE A 44 39.84 3.31 -13.68
CA ILE A 44 38.99 2.53 -12.77
C ILE A 44 39.55 1.12 -12.58
N LYS A 45 39.96 0.43 -13.65
CA LYS A 45 40.60 -0.90 -13.55
C LYS A 45 41.88 -0.88 -12.72
N ARG A 46 42.72 0.16 -12.87
CA ARG A 46 43.95 0.30 -12.08
C ARG A 46 43.65 0.60 -10.60
N SER A 47 42.69 1.47 -10.30
CA SER A 47 42.27 1.73 -8.92
C SER A 47 41.71 0.48 -8.24
N ILE A 48 40.85 -0.30 -8.92
CA ILE A 48 40.31 -1.55 -8.37
C ILE A 48 41.43 -2.55 -8.08
N ILE A 49 42.39 -2.73 -9.00
CA ILE A 49 43.53 -3.65 -8.81
C ILE A 49 44.43 -3.21 -7.64
N ILE A 50 44.68 -1.91 -7.48
CA ILE A 50 45.49 -1.38 -6.38
C ILE A 50 44.78 -1.60 -5.04
N THR A 51 43.48 -1.31 -4.95
CA THR A 51 42.70 -1.53 -3.72
C THR A 51 42.60 -3.02 -3.36
N PHE A 52 42.44 -3.90 -4.36
CA PHE A 52 42.41 -5.35 -4.13
C PHE A 52 43.77 -5.88 -3.68
N LYS A 53 44.87 -5.40 -4.27
CA LYS A 53 46.23 -5.82 -3.90
C LYS A 53 46.64 -5.28 -2.52
N HIS A 54 46.18 -4.09 -2.15
CA HIS A 54 46.42 -3.51 -0.82
C HIS A 54 45.68 -4.30 0.27
N ASN A 55 44.40 -4.64 0.04
CA ASN A 55 43.61 -5.46 0.96
C ASN A 55 44.12 -6.90 1.06
N PHE A 56 44.65 -7.48 -0.02
CA PHE A 56 45.20 -8.85 0.00
C PHE A 56 46.56 -8.95 0.69
N THR A 57 47.35 -7.87 0.70
CA THR A 57 48.68 -7.87 1.34
C THR A 57 48.57 -7.73 2.87
N ILE A 58 47.52 -7.06 3.36
CA ILE A 58 47.25 -6.94 4.81
C ILE A 58 46.82 -8.28 5.45
N VAL A 59 46.32 -9.24 4.66
CA VAL A 59 45.87 -10.56 5.15
C VAL A 59 47.02 -11.57 5.31
N LYS A 60 48.25 -11.26 4.87
CA LYS A 60 49.38 -12.21 4.90
C LYS A 60 50.36 -12.07 6.06
N GLN A 61 50.08 -11.25 7.07
CA GLN A 61 50.98 -11.11 8.22
C GLN A 61 50.33 -11.56 9.53
N LYS A 62 50.69 -12.80 9.93
CA LYS A 62 50.58 -13.40 11.27
C LYS A 62 49.28 -13.09 12.03
N ASN A 63 48.22 -13.89 11.82
CA ASN A 63 47.25 -14.33 12.84
C ASN A 63 46.19 -15.29 12.26
N THR A 64 46.62 -16.25 11.43
CA THR A 64 45.75 -17.22 10.77
C THR A 64 44.96 -18.17 11.69
N PRO A 65 45.38 -18.52 12.93
CA PRO A 65 44.53 -19.37 13.79
C PRO A 65 43.39 -18.59 14.48
N TYR A 66 43.51 -17.26 14.66
CA TYR A 66 42.46 -16.46 15.31
C TYR A 66 41.31 -16.10 14.36
N ILE A 67 41.59 -15.93 13.06
CA ILE A 67 40.56 -15.63 12.06
C ILE A 67 39.68 -16.87 11.78
N LEU A 68 40.26 -18.08 11.78
CA LEU A 68 39.51 -19.34 11.66
C LEU A 68 38.69 -19.65 12.93
N PHE A 69 39.17 -19.28 14.12
CA PHE A 69 38.42 -19.41 15.36
C PHE A 69 37.24 -18.42 15.43
N MET A 70 37.43 -17.18 14.97
CA MET A 70 36.33 -16.20 14.86
C MET A 70 35.32 -16.54 13.76
N LEU A 71 35.76 -17.12 12.63
CA LEU A 71 34.85 -17.65 11.61
C LEU A 71 34.09 -18.90 12.07
N GLY A 72 34.69 -19.75 12.92
CA GLY A 72 34.01 -20.90 13.53
C GLY A 72 32.94 -20.49 14.55
N ILE A 73 33.15 -19.39 15.27
CA ILE A 73 32.13 -18.80 16.16
C ILE A 73 31.01 -18.13 15.34
N LEU A 74 31.34 -17.45 14.23
CA LEU A 74 30.34 -16.88 13.32
C LEU A 74 29.53 -17.94 12.56
N PHE A 75 30.10 -19.12 12.25
CA PHE A 75 29.40 -20.22 11.58
C PHE A 75 28.55 -21.07 12.55
N SER A 76 28.88 -21.07 13.84
CA SER A 76 28.05 -21.73 14.86
C SER A 76 26.81 -20.92 15.24
N ILE A 77 26.75 -19.63 14.89
CA ILE A 77 25.56 -18.78 15.10
C ILE A 77 24.53 -18.95 13.97
N THR A 78 24.90 -19.47 12.79
CA THR A 78 23.99 -19.61 11.65
C THR A 78 23.41 -21.02 11.46
N THR A 79 23.70 -21.98 12.34
CA THR A 79 23.21 -23.37 12.20
C THR A 79 22.75 -24.03 13.51
N HIS A 80 22.04 -23.28 14.37
CA HIS A 80 21.03 -23.88 15.24
C HIS A 80 20.05 -22.80 15.72
N ASN A 81 18.74 -23.13 15.66
CA ASN A 81 17.55 -22.31 15.99
C ASN A 81 17.12 -21.41 14.80
N ASN A 82 16.02 -21.60 14.05
CA ASN A 82 14.68 -22.12 14.34
C ASN A 82 14.21 -21.89 15.78
N THR A 83 14.22 -20.64 16.21
CA THR A 83 13.26 -20.10 17.19
C THR A 83 13.19 -18.60 17.01
N SER A 84 11.96 -18.08 17.00
CA SER A 84 11.57 -16.68 17.07
C SER A 84 12.51 -15.82 17.92
N ILE A 85 13.17 -14.85 17.28
CA ILE A 85 13.80 -13.73 17.98
C ILE A 85 12.67 -12.80 18.40
N ILE A 86 12.19 -13.00 19.63
CA ILE A 86 11.44 -12.01 20.38
C ILE A 86 12.48 -10.99 20.82
N HIS A 87 12.35 -9.75 20.32
CA HIS A 87 13.09 -8.62 20.86
C HIS A 87 12.56 -8.39 22.28
N ASP A 88 13.34 -8.81 23.29
CA ASP A 88 13.09 -8.35 24.66
C ASP A 88 13.59 -6.91 24.72
N SER A 89 12.63 -6.00 24.64
CA SER A 89 12.85 -4.58 24.74
C SER A 89 11.64 -4.04 25.48
N THR A 90 11.81 -3.65 26.73
CA THR A 90 10.90 -2.74 27.44
C THR A 90 10.89 -1.40 26.69
N PHE A 91 10.20 -1.35 25.56
CA PHE A 91 10.26 -0.24 24.61
C PHE A 91 8.91 -0.11 23.93
N PHE A 92 8.39 1.11 23.99
CA PHE A 92 7.30 1.63 23.18
C PHE A 92 7.28 0.95 21.80
N GLN A 93 6.33 0.04 21.55
CA GLN A 93 6.07 -0.43 20.20
C GLN A 93 5.57 0.80 19.45
N LYS A 94 6.37 1.28 18.50
CA LYS A 94 6.06 2.49 17.75
C LYS A 94 4.84 2.16 16.89
N ALA A 95 3.68 2.52 17.40
CA ALA A 95 2.42 2.27 16.76
C ALA A 95 2.09 3.50 15.90
N TYR A 96 1.73 3.27 14.64
CA TYR A 96 1.62 4.34 13.64
C TYR A 96 0.15 4.62 13.34
N GLY A 97 -0.26 5.87 13.56
CA GLY A 97 -1.57 6.39 13.24
C GLY A 97 -1.65 6.99 11.85
N HIS A 98 -2.84 7.40 11.46
CA HIS A 98 -3.15 8.09 10.21
C HIS A 98 -2.61 9.51 10.20
N ASN A 99 -1.28 9.62 10.19
CA ASN A 99 -0.58 10.87 9.95
C ASN A 99 0.01 10.89 8.53
N PHE A 100 -0.59 10.19 7.57
CA PHE A 100 -0.15 10.32 6.19
C PHE A 100 -0.58 11.68 5.62
N PRO A 101 0.27 12.33 4.79
CA PRO A 101 -0.17 13.51 4.05
C PRO A 101 -1.40 13.15 3.19
N PRO A 102 -2.45 13.99 3.18
CA PRO A 102 -3.64 13.74 2.37
C PRO A 102 -3.27 13.52 0.90
N ASN A 103 -3.87 12.50 0.27
CA ASN A 103 -3.68 12.23 -1.15
C ASN A 103 -5.02 12.01 -1.84
N ASN A 104 -5.57 13.06 -2.44
CA ASN A 104 -6.89 13.03 -3.07
C ASN A 104 -7.06 11.89 -4.10
N TYR A 105 -6.00 11.53 -4.83
CA TYR A 105 -6.04 10.39 -5.75
C TYR A 105 -6.14 9.06 -5.01
N ALA A 106 -5.39 8.90 -3.93
CA ALA A 106 -5.43 7.69 -3.12
C ALA A 106 -6.78 7.50 -2.45
N SER A 107 -7.30 8.55 -1.81
CA SER A 107 -8.60 8.53 -1.13
C SER A 107 -9.73 8.30 -2.14
N PHE A 108 -9.70 8.96 -3.31
CA PHE A 108 -10.68 8.69 -4.39
C PHE A 108 -10.66 7.24 -4.87
N VAL A 109 -9.47 6.67 -5.09
CA VAL A 109 -9.36 5.27 -5.52
C VAL A 109 -9.74 4.28 -4.40
N ALA A 110 -9.49 4.61 -3.14
CA ALA A 110 -9.98 3.81 -2.01
C ALA A 110 -11.51 3.82 -1.94
N SER A 111 -12.17 4.97 -2.13
CA SER A 111 -13.63 5.05 -2.24
C SER A 111 -14.19 4.23 -3.41
N LEU A 112 -13.46 4.15 -4.53
CA LEU A 112 -13.82 3.25 -5.65
C LEU A 112 -13.77 1.77 -5.25
N ASP A 113 -12.78 1.37 -4.45
CA ASP A 113 -12.68 0.01 -3.92
C ASP A 113 -13.80 -0.33 -2.94
N GLN A 114 -14.14 0.61 -2.04
CA GLN A 114 -15.26 0.45 -1.13
C GLN A 114 -16.57 0.33 -1.92
N PHE A 115 -16.80 1.21 -2.90
CA PHE A 115 -17.97 1.16 -3.77
C PHE A 115 -18.11 -0.17 -4.53
N GLN A 116 -17.02 -0.71 -5.09
CA GLN A 116 -17.01 -2.05 -5.68
C GLN A 116 -17.34 -3.13 -4.65
N THR A 117 -16.75 -3.05 -3.45
CA THR A 117 -16.97 -4.02 -2.37
C THR A 117 -18.44 -4.07 -1.98
N GLU A 118 -19.06 -2.93 -1.69
CA GLU A 118 -20.48 -2.82 -1.37
C GLU A 118 -21.36 -3.37 -2.49
N SER A 119 -21.05 -3.01 -3.75
CA SER A 119 -21.78 -3.53 -4.92
C SER A 119 -21.70 -5.06 -5.04
N ASN A 120 -20.54 -5.66 -4.76
CA ASN A 120 -20.35 -7.12 -4.80
C ASN A 120 -21.06 -7.83 -3.63
N LEU A 121 -21.15 -7.20 -2.46
CA LEU A 121 -21.86 -7.72 -1.30
C LEU A 121 -23.38 -7.81 -1.54
N VAL A 122 -23.94 -6.99 -2.44
CA VAL A 122 -25.32 -7.15 -2.91
C VAL A 122 -25.55 -8.55 -3.48
N GLN A 123 -24.73 -9.00 -4.44
CA GLN A 123 -24.90 -10.32 -5.07
C GLN A 123 -24.76 -11.45 -4.06
N SER A 124 -23.75 -11.35 -3.19
CA SER A 124 -23.47 -12.39 -2.19
C SER A 124 -24.67 -12.59 -1.27
N ASN A 125 -25.25 -11.49 -0.79
CA ASN A 125 -26.43 -11.54 0.06
C ASN A 125 -27.70 -11.95 -0.71
N LEU A 126 -27.85 -11.62 -1.99
CA LEU A 126 -28.95 -12.12 -2.81
C LEU A 126 -28.87 -13.65 -3.01
N LEU A 127 -27.68 -14.20 -3.22
CA LEU A 127 -27.45 -15.65 -3.30
C LEU A 127 -27.77 -16.35 -1.97
N ASP A 128 -27.44 -15.70 -0.86
CA ASP A 128 -27.73 -16.18 0.49
C ASP A 128 -29.19 -15.89 0.94
N HIS A 129 -30.03 -15.37 0.04
CA HIS A 129 -31.42 -14.99 0.30
C HIS A 129 -31.59 -13.95 1.43
N ASN A 130 -30.54 -13.19 1.73
CA ASN A 130 -30.54 -12.13 2.73
C ASN A 130 -30.83 -10.76 2.10
N ILE A 131 -32.08 -10.56 1.73
CA ILE A 131 -32.55 -9.35 1.02
C ILE A 131 -32.28 -8.08 1.82
N ILE A 132 -32.42 -8.14 3.15
CA ILE A 132 -32.22 -6.99 4.03
C ILE A 132 -30.76 -6.52 3.95
N LEU A 133 -29.79 -7.43 4.04
CA LEU A 133 -28.38 -7.07 3.88
C LEU A 133 -28.07 -6.65 2.44
N ALA A 134 -28.61 -7.34 1.44
CA ALA A 134 -28.44 -6.94 0.04
C ALA A 134 -28.92 -5.49 -0.22
N GLN A 135 -30.07 -5.11 0.35
CA GLN A 135 -30.59 -3.75 0.26
C GLN A 135 -29.68 -2.75 0.98
N LYS A 136 -29.21 -3.07 2.20
CA LYS A 136 -28.28 -2.21 2.94
C LYS A 136 -27.00 -1.92 2.15
N HIS A 137 -26.39 -2.96 1.56
CA HIS A 137 -25.19 -2.79 0.74
C HIS A 137 -25.47 -2.02 -0.56
N ALA A 138 -26.65 -2.19 -1.16
CA ALA A 138 -27.05 -1.40 -2.33
C ALA A 138 -27.25 0.08 -1.97
N ASP A 139 -27.83 0.37 -0.80
CA ASP A 139 -27.99 1.73 -0.30
C ASP A 139 -26.65 2.38 0.02
N GLU A 140 -25.71 1.64 0.62
CA GLU A 140 -24.36 2.09 0.91
C GLU A 140 -23.57 2.38 -0.38
N ALA A 141 -23.63 1.48 -1.37
CA ALA A 141 -23.02 1.70 -2.67
C ALA A 141 -23.56 2.97 -3.36
N VAL A 142 -24.88 3.23 -3.28
CA VAL A 142 -25.47 4.48 -3.77
C VAL A 142 -24.94 5.69 -3.00
N SER A 143 -24.83 5.59 -1.68
CA SER A 143 -24.30 6.66 -0.82
C SER A 143 -22.89 7.06 -1.24
N ILE A 144 -21.95 6.10 -1.25
CA ILE A 144 -20.55 6.32 -1.66
C ILE A 144 -20.49 6.91 -3.07
N PHE A 145 -21.27 6.37 -4.01
CA PHE A 145 -21.29 6.86 -5.37
C PHE A 145 -21.64 8.36 -5.45
N TYR A 146 -22.69 8.79 -4.76
CA TYR A 146 -23.17 10.16 -4.84
C TYR A 146 -22.32 11.16 -4.04
N TRP A 147 -21.83 10.75 -2.87
CA TRP A 147 -21.09 11.64 -1.98
C TRP A 147 -19.63 11.76 -2.34
N ASP A 148 -18.98 10.65 -2.71
CA ASP A 148 -17.52 10.60 -2.81
C ASP A 148 -17.04 10.52 -4.27
N LEU A 149 -17.84 9.95 -5.17
CA LEU A 149 -17.34 9.52 -6.48
C LEU A 149 -17.88 10.33 -7.66
N LEU A 150 -19.18 10.62 -7.70
CA LEU A 150 -19.88 11.07 -8.91
C LEU A 150 -19.21 12.29 -9.57
N VAL A 151 -18.86 13.31 -8.78
CA VAL A 151 -18.30 14.55 -9.30
C VAL A 151 -16.96 14.32 -9.98
N GLU A 152 -16.06 13.58 -9.32
CA GLU A 152 -14.72 13.33 -9.86
C GLU A 152 -14.75 12.35 -11.03
N ILE A 153 -15.60 11.31 -10.98
CA ILE A 153 -15.79 10.39 -12.11
C ILE A 153 -16.30 11.15 -13.34
N VAL A 154 -17.34 11.97 -13.21
CA VAL A 154 -17.92 12.70 -14.36
C VAL A 154 -16.93 13.70 -14.94
N LYS A 155 -16.06 14.29 -14.10
CA LYS A 155 -14.97 15.15 -14.53
C LYS A 155 -13.91 14.39 -15.32
N GLN A 156 -13.59 13.15 -14.95
CA GLN A 156 -12.62 12.31 -15.67
C GLN A 156 -13.21 11.70 -16.94
N ASP A 157 -14.39 11.10 -16.84
CA ASP A 157 -15.14 10.49 -17.94
C ASP A 157 -16.65 10.51 -17.67
N LYS A 158 -17.34 11.46 -18.32
CA LYS A 158 -18.80 11.63 -18.19
C LYS A 158 -19.57 10.36 -18.55
N LYS A 159 -19.15 9.62 -19.57
CA LYS A 159 -19.89 8.43 -20.02
C LYS A 159 -19.83 7.35 -18.95
N ILE A 160 -18.65 7.13 -18.38
CA ILE A 160 -18.50 6.18 -17.27
C ILE A 160 -19.33 6.64 -16.05
N GLY A 161 -19.32 7.94 -15.72
CA GLY A 161 -20.15 8.48 -14.65
C GLY A 161 -21.65 8.23 -14.84
N ASP A 162 -22.17 8.47 -16.04
CA ASP A 162 -23.57 8.21 -16.37
C ASP A 162 -23.89 6.69 -16.33
N ASP A 163 -22.99 5.85 -16.87
CA ASP A 163 -23.15 4.39 -16.88
C ASP A 163 -23.17 3.82 -15.44
N LEU A 164 -22.28 4.29 -14.57
CA LEU A 164 -22.22 3.88 -13.16
C LEU A 164 -23.43 4.35 -12.37
N LYS A 165 -23.88 5.60 -12.58
CA LYS A 165 -25.11 6.13 -11.97
C LYS A 165 -26.31 5.24 -12.29
N MET A 166 -26.48 4.89 -13.56
CA MET A 166 -27.57 4.03 -13.99
C MET A 166 -27.44 2.62 -13.40
N ALA A 167 -26.24 2.05 -13.39
CA ALA A 167 -26.01 0.71 -12.87
C ALA A 167 -26.30 0.59 -11.37
N VAL A 168 -25.83 1.54 -10.55
CA VAL A 168 -26.04 1.50 -9.10
C VAL A 168 -27.49 1.77 -8.72
N GLU A 169 -28.18 2.68 -9.41
CA GLU A 169 -29.61 2.92 -9.19
C GLU A 169 -30.45 1.69 -9.54
N ASN A 170 -30.12 1.02 -10.66
CA ASN A 170 -30.79 -0.22 -11.05
C ASN A 170 -30.51 -1.35 -10.04
N LEU A 171 -29.30 -1.44 -9.50
CA LEU A 171 -28.94 -2.45 -8.49
C LEU A 171 -29.77 -2.26 -7.21
N ARG A 172 -29.92 -1.02 -6.73
CA ARG A 172 -30.79 -0.68 -5.59
C ARG A 172 -32.26 -0.98 -5.87
N ASN A 173 -32.77 -0.62 -7.04
CA ASN A 173 -34.18 -0.86 -7.37
C ASN A 173 -34.49 -2.37 -7.49
N LEU A 174 -33.53 -3.14 -8.01
CA LEU A 174 -33.60 -4.59 -8.16
C LEU A 174 -33.66 -5.29 -6.79
N THR A 175 -32.82 -4.86 -5.84
CA THR A 175 -32.84 -5.40 -4.46
C THR A 175 -34.15 -5.10 -3.75
N SER A 176 -34.70 -3.89 -3.93
CA SER A 176 -36.00 -3.52 -3.34
C SER A 176 -37.17 -4.34 -3.90
N SER A 177 -37.08 -4.74 -5.17
CA SER A 177 -38.11 -5.53 -5.86
C SER A 177 -37.94 -7.05 -5.68
N PHE A 178 -36.86 -7.49 -5.03
CA PHE A 178 -36.53 -8.91 -4.90
C PHE A 178 -37.57 -9.67 -4.08
N SER A 179 -38.06 -9.05 -2.99
CA SER A 179 -39.04 -9.67 -2.08
C SER A 179 -40.36 -10.04 -2.78
N ASP A 180 -40.78 -9.25 -3.77
CA ASP A 180 -42.04 -9.46 -4.50
C ASP A 180 -41.92 -10.61 -5.52
N THR A 181 -40.69 -10.94 -5.93
CA THR A 181 -40.41 -11.86 -7.04
C THR A 181 -40.08 -13.29 -6.58
N LEU A 182 -39.87 -13.51 -5.28
CA LEU A 182 -39.64 -14.82 -4.65
C LEU A 182 -40.79 -15.83 -4.83
N THR A 183 -41.93 -15.39 -5.36
CA THR A 183 -43.07 -16.25 -5.64
C THR A 183 -42.86 -17.20 -6.82
N SER A 184 -41.78 -17.04 -7.60
CA SER A 184 -41.42 -17.99 -8.66
C SER A 184 -39.90 -18.21 -8.81
N VAL A 185 -39.50 -19.47 -8.90
CA VAL A 185 -38.09 -19.90 -9.11
C VAL A 185 -37.47 -19.27 -10.37
N GLN A 186 -38.28 -19.04 -11.40
CA GLN A 186 -37.82 -18.41 -12.65
C GLN A 186 -37.54 -16.91 -12.47
N GLY A 187 -38.34 -16.22 -11.66
CA GLY A 187 -38.14 -14.80 -11.35
C GLY A 187 -36.88 -14.56 -10.52
N GLU A 188 -36.63 -15.42 -9.53
CA GLU A 188 -35.42 -15.37 -8.70
C GLU A 188 -34.15 -15.52 -9.56
N LYS A 189 -34.10 -16.52 -10.43
CA LYS A 189 -32.96 -16.74 -11.33
C LYS A 189 -32.71 -15.54 -12.25
N GLN A 190 -33.77 -14.92 -12.75
CA GLN A 190 -33.65 -13.73 -13.60
C GLN A 190 -33.06 -12.55 -12.83
N ILE A 191 -33.48 -12.33 -11.59
CA ILE A 191 -32.96 -11.23 -10.78
C ILE A 191 -31.49 -11.44 -10.43
N LEU A 192 -31.10 -12.66 -10.05
CA LEU A 192 -29.70 -12.98 -9.77
C LEU A 192 -28.81 -12.74 -11.01
N GLU A 193 -29.29 -13.11 -12.20
CA GLU A 193 -28.56 -12.86 -13.45
C GLU A 193 -28.46 -11.35 -13.77
N GLN A 194 -29.55 -10.60 -13.58
CA GLN A 194 -29.54 -9.15 -13.78
C GLN A 194 -28.59 -8.45 -12.80
N SER A 195 -28.60 -8.85 -11.52
CA SER A 195 -27.69 -8.34 -10.50
C SER A 195 -26.23 -8.62 -10.87
N ASN A 196 -25.91 -9.86 -11.28
CA ASN A 196 -24.57 -10.23 -11.75
C ASN A 196 -24.09 -9.33 -12.91
N GLN A 197 -24.96 -9.06 -13.89
CA GLN A 197 -24.63 -8.22 -15.04
C GLN A 197 -24.39 -6.75 -14.64
N LEU A 198 -25.21 -6.21 -13.73
CA LEU A 198 -25.03 -4.85 -13.21
C LEU A 198 -23.70 -4.73 -12.45
N ILE A 199 -23.39 -5.70 -11.60
CA ILE A 199 -22.15 -5.72 -10.81
C ILE A 199 -20.92 -5.88 -11.70
N ALA A 200 -20.98 -6.74 -12.73
CA ALA A 200 -19.91 -6.85 -13.71
C ALA A 200 -19.67 -5.52 -14.46
N SER A 201 -20.75 -4.80 -14.80
CA SER A 201 -20.67 -3.47 -15.41
C SER A 201 -20.05 -2.44 -14.46
N ILE A 202 -20.46 -2.43 -13.19
CA ILE A 202 -19.89 -1.58 -12.14
C ILE A 202 -18.40 -1.84 -12.00
N ASN A 203 -17.99 -3.10 -11.78
CA ASN A 203 -16.60 -3.47 -11.61
C ASN A 203 -15.75 -3.05 -12.81
N THR A 204 -16.22 -3.35 -14.03
CA THR A 204 -15.53 -2.99 -15.28
C THR A 204 -15.34 -1.48 -15.42
N ASN A 205 -16.36 -0.69 -15.09
CA ASN A 205 -16.31 0.76 -15.24
C ASN A 205 -15.48 1.43 -14.14
N VAL A 206 -15.52 0.91 -12.91
CA VAL A 206 -14.63 1.35 -11.84
C VAL A 206 -13.17 1.05 -12.20
N ASP A 207 -12.84 -0.15 -12.67
CA ASP A 207 -11.46 -0.50 -13.05
C ASP A 207 -10.91 0.44 -14.14
N LYS A 208 -11.75 0.88 -15.09
CA LYS A 208 -11.37 1.90 -16.07
C LYS A 208 -11.05 3.24 -15.44
N ILE A 209 -11.87 3.71 -14.48
CA ILE A 209 -11.63 4.98 -13.78
C ILE A 209 -10.36 4.90 -12.93
N ILE A 210 -10.11 3.78 -12.26
CA ILE A 210 -8.85 3.57 -11.52
C ILE A 210 -7.67 3.73 -12.48
N ALA A 211 -7.70 3.05 -13.64
CA ALA A 211 -6.63 3.16 -14.64
C ALA A 211 -6.45 4.58 -15.21
N ILE A 212 -7.56 5.32 -15.45
CA ILE A 212 -7.53 6.72 -15.88
C ILE A 212 -6.87 7.58 -14.80
N THR A 213 -7.28 7.40 -13.55
CA THR A 213 -6.78 8.15 -12.39
C THR A 213 -5.27 7.94 -12.19
N GLU A 214 -4.82 6.69 -12.26
CA GLU A 214 -3.41 6.34 -12.17
C GLU A 214 -2.59 6.98 -13.31
N THR A 215 -3.12 6.96 -14.53
CA THR A 215 -2.48 7.59 -15.70
C THR A 215 -2.40 9.11 -15.55
N GLN A 216 -3.47 9.75 -15.04
CA GLN A 216 -3.50 11.19 -14.79
C GLN A 216 -2.43 11.60 -13.78
N LYS A 217 -2.34 10.93 -12.62
CA LYS A 217 -1.31 11.26 -11.63
C LYS A 217 0.11 11.07 -12.19
N GLN A 218 0.36 9.97 -12.92
CA GLN A 218 1.66 9.77 -13.58
C GLN A 218 1.98 10.89 -14.59
N SER A 219 0.97 11.41 -15.29
CA SER A 219 1.13 12.53 -16.21
C SER A 219 1.41 13.86 -15.49
N GLU A 220 0.79 14.11 -14.34
CA GLU A 220 1.02 15.31 -13.54
C GLU A 220 2.43 15.32 -12.95
N ASP A 221 2.85 14.19 -12.37
CA ASP A 221 4.19 14.01 -11.82
C ASP A 221 5.27 14.17 -12.91
N SER A 222 5.03 13.64 -14.11
CA SER A 222 5.99 13.72 -15.23
C SER A 222 5.98 15.08 -15.95
N ASN A 223 4.84 15.77 -16.04
CA ASN A 223 4.75 17.10 -16.66
C ASN A 223 5.37 18.19 -15.77
N PHE A 224 5.15 18.12 -14.45
CA PHE A 224 5.83 18.99 -13.49
C PHE A 224 7.33 18.71 -13.49
N LEU A 225 7.75 17.44 -13.41
CA LEU A 225 9.17 17.10 -13.48
C LEU A 225 9.78 17.45 -14.84
N ASN A 226 9.10 17.37 -15.98
CA ASN A 226 9.68 17.83 -17.25
C ASN A 226 9.83 19.36 -17.33
N GLN A 227 8.86 20.13 -16.83
CA GLN A 227 8.96 21.59 -16.77
C GLN A 227 10.00 22.08 -15.75
N VAL A 228 10.04 21.43 -14.59
CA VAL A 228 10.98 21.72 -13.52
C VAL A 228 12.37 21.16 -13.81
N THR A 229 12.52 20.00 -14.45
CA THR A 229 13.84 19.47 -14.84
C THR A 229 14.45 20.34 -15.93
N MET A 230 13.68 20.87 -16.90
CA MET A 230 14.20 21.87 -17.85
C MET A 230 14.61 23.20 -17.18
N PHE A 231 13.95 23.58 -16.08
CA PHE A 231 14.24 24.80 -15.33
C PHE A 231 15.39 24.62 -14.31
N ILE A 232 15.47 23.47 -13.64
CA ILE A 232 16.38 23.13 -12.54
C ILE A 232 17.68 22.48 -13.03
N SER A 233 17.68 21.77 -14.18
CA SER A 233 18.93 21.27 -14.80
C SER A 233 19.89 22.40 -15.18
N ASN A 234 19.40 23.63 -15.27
CA ASN A 234 20.20 24.82 -15.53
C ASN A 234 20.77 25.49 -14.28
N ILE A 235 20.32 25.16 -13.05
CA ILE A 235 20.57 26.04 -11.90
C ILE A 235 21.02 25.34 -10.60
N PHE A 236 20.36 24.32 -10.04
CA PHE A 236 20.83 23.71 -8.77
C PHE A 236 20.28 22.28 -8.61
N SER A 237 21.09 21.32 -8.15
CA SER A 237 20.55 20.07 -7.58
C SER A 237 20.39 20.20 -6.06
N PRO A 238 19.18 20.39 -5.54
CA PRO A 238 18.86 20.07 -4.15
C PRO A 238 18.03 18.78 -4.06
N LYS A 239 18.07 18.19 -2.87
CA LYS A 239 17.37 16.96 -2.49
C LYS A 239 15.90 16.98 -2.90
N LYS A 240 15.45 15.82 -3.37
CA LYS A 240 14.11 15.54 -3.84
C LYS A 240 13.13 15.58 -2.66
N ASP A 241 12.42 16.69 -2.50
CA ASP A 241 11.17 16.71 -1.74
C ASP A 241 10.16 15.89 -2.56
N ASN A 242 10.17 14.59 -2.32
CA ASN A 242 9.20 13.65 -2.86
C ASN A 242 7.95 13.73 -1.97
N SER A 243 6.97 14.56 -2.30
CA SER A 243 5.58 14.27 -1.94
C SER A 243 5.02 13.10 -2.79
N ASN A 244 5.86 12.10 -3.08
CA ASN A 244 5.56 10.89 -3.85
C ASN A 244 4.96 9.82 -2.91
N GLY A 245 3.88 10.15 -2.20
CA GLY A 245 2.99 9.08 -1.74
C GLY A 245 2.45 8.41 -3.01
N SER A 246 2.99 7.27 -3.43
CA SER A 246 2.45 6.55 -4.60
C SER A 246 0.98 6.23 -4.32
N ILE A 247 0.11 6.31 -5.35
CA ILE A 247 -1.35 6.07 -5.18
C ILE A 247 -1.55 4.76 -4.44
N HIS A 248 -0.85 3.70 -4.85
CA HIS A 248 -1.11 2.35 -4.38
C HIS A 248 -0.94 2.17 -2.85
N PRO A 249 0.23 2.45 -2.22
CA PRO A 249 0.36 2.25 -0.77
C PRO A 249 -0.48 3.24 0.04
N MET A 250 -0.76 4.43 -0.49
CA MET A 250 -1.63 5.38 0.21
C MET A 250 -3.10 4.96 0.13
N ARG A 251 -3.57 4.51 -1.05
CA ARG A 251 -4.89 3.92 -1.28
C ARG A 251 -5.07 2.70 -0.37
N PHE A 252 -4.03 1.89 -0.23
CA PHE A 252 -4.03 0.74 0.66
C PHE A 252 -4.20 1.17 2.13
N ALA A 253 -3.48 2.19 2.60
CA ALA A 253 -3.64 2.71 3.96
C ALA A 253 -5.07 3.23 4.20
N GLU A 254 -5.62 4.00 3.26
CA GLU A 254 -7.01 4.50 3.32
C GLU A 254 -8.02 3.34 3.38
N GLY A 255 -7.82 2.29 2.58
CA GLY A 255 -8.72 1.13 2.64
C GLY A 255 -8.61 0.33 3.94
N VAL A 256 -7.42 0.24 4.55
CA VAL A 256 -7.25 -0.40 5.86
C VAL A 256 -8.00 0.36 6.95
N ASP A 257 -8.06 1.69 6.86
CA ASP A 257 -8.91 2.51 7.74
C ASP A 257 -10.39 2.18 7.57
N ASP A 258 -10.85 2.00 6.33
CA ASP A 258 -12.25 1.66 6.09
C ASP A 258 -12.59 0.30 6.69
N VAL A 259 -11.65 -0.65 6.70
CA VAL A 259 -11.79 -1.91 7.44
C VAL A 259 -11.95 -1.64 8.94
N LEU A 260 -11.11 -0.80 9.53
CA LEU A 260 -11.17 -0.46 10.96
C LEU A 260 -12.48 0.22 11.34
N ARG A 261 -12.92 1.24 10.59
CA ARG A 261 -14.17 1.97 10.84
C ARG A 261 -15.37 1.03 10.74
N ASN A 262 -15.46 0.25 9.66
CA ASN A 262 -16.56 -0.69 9.47
C ASN A 262 -16.55 -1.79 10.55
N TYR A 263 -15.39 -2.30 10.96
CA TYR A 263 -15.32 -3.29 12.02
C TYR A 263 -15.71 -2.69 13.38
N GLY A 264 -15.28 -1.47 13.67
CA GLY A 264 -15.68 -0.75 14.87
C GLY A 264 -17.19 -0.54 14.94
N ASP A 265 -17.79 -0.04 13.86
CA ASP A 265 -19.23 0.18 13.76
C ASP A 265 -20.02 -1.14 13.84
N ALA A 266 -19.46 -2.24 13.33
CA ALA A 266 -20.07 -3.56 13.43
C ALA A 266 -20.28 -4.02 14.87
N TYR A 267 -19.36 -3.64 15.76
CA TYR A 267 -19.44 -3.90 17.21
C TYR A 267 -19.95 -2.69 17.99
N ASN A 268 -20.20 -1.55 17.34
CA ASN A 268 -20.59 -0.30 17.99
C ASN A 268 -19.60 0.10 19.10
N VAL A 269 -18.31 0.05 18.78
CA VAL A 269 -17.26 0.59 19.65
C VAL A 269 -17.43 2.11 19.78
N ASP A 270 -17.15 2.65 20.96
CA ASP A 270 -17.35 4.07 21.30
C ASP A 270 -16.09 4.93 21.06
N PHE A 271 -15.11 4.40 20.33
CA PHE A 271 -13.86 5.07 20.01
C PHE A 271 -13.48 4.88 18.53
N ASP A 272 -12.73 5.82 17.98
CA ASP A 272 -12.24 5.71 16.61
C ASP A 272 -11.13 4.65 16.51
N MET A 273 -11.38 3.60 15.73
CA MET A 273 -10.42 2.53 15.56
C MET A 273 -9.15 2.92 14.81
N THR A 274 -9.16 4.06 14.11
CA THR A 274 -8.01 4.60 13.36
C THR A 274 -7.11 5.50 14.21
N ASP A 275 -7.57 5.89 15.40
CA ASP A 275 -6.86 6.78 16.31
C ASP A 275 -5.99 6.02 17.32
N MET A 276 -4.68 6.25 17.23
CA MET A 276 -3.65 5.66 18.10
C MET A 276 -3.71 6.12 19.55
N THR A 277 -4.33 7.28 19.83
CA THR A 277 -4.44 7.78 21.21
C THR A 277 -5.26 6.82 22.08
N ASN A 278 -6.16 6.06 21.46
CA ASN A 278 -6.94 5.00 22.10
C ASN A 278 -6.06 3.81 22.54
N MET A 279 -4.94 3.53 21.85
CA MET A 279 -3.95 2.56 22.33
C MET A 279 -3.06 3.12 23.46
N GLY A 280 -2.76 4.43 23.42
CA GLY A 280 -1.89 5.09 24.39
C GLY A 280 -2.49 5.20 25.79
N THR A 281 -3.82 5.31 25.88
CA THR A 281 -4.57 5.29 27.15
C THR A 281 -4.54 3.93 27.82
N MET A 282 -4.52 2.84 27.04
CA MET A 282 -4.48 1.46 27.56
C MET A 282 -3.16 1.12 28.26
N ASN A 283 -2.04 1.69 27.80
CA ASN A 283 -0.75 1.47 28.45
C ASN A 283 -0.62 2.23 29.79
N LYS A 284 -1.48 3.22 30.04
CA LYS A 284 -1.49 3.99 31.30
C LYS A 284 -2.27 3.29 32.42
N ASP A 285 -3.39 2.64 32.10
CA ASP A 285 -4.18 1.92 33.11
C ASP A 285 -3.51 0.62 33.56
N SER A 286 -2.69 0.00 32.71
CA SER A 286 -1.75 -1.08 33.09
C SER A 286 -0.67 -0.62 34.08
N LEU A 287 -0.28 0.67 34.04
CA LEU A 287 0.80 1.24 34.86
C LEU A 287 0.34 1.79 36.22
N MET A 288 -0.96 1.99 36.44
CA MET A 288 -1.51 2.44 37.74
C MET A 288 -1.93 1.29 38.67
N GLY A 289 -1.63 0.05 38.31
CA GLY A 289 -1.92 -1.15 39.09
C GLY A 289 -0.76 -1.72 39.90
N ASN A 290 0.27 -0.95 40.29
CA ASN A 290 1.24 -1.45 41.27
C ASN A 290 1.95 -0.33 42.06
N SER A 291 1.20 0.36 42.91
CA SER A 291 1.78 1.11 44.03
C SER A 291 1.67 0.29 45.30
N ASN A 292 2.41 -0.82 45.40
CA ASN A 292 2.77 -1.40 46.70
C ASN A 292 3.96 -2.37 46.61
N SER A 293 4.79 -2.30 47.64
CA SER A 293 5.95 -3.13 47.97
C SER A 293 7.27 -2.78 47.26
N SER A 294 8.03 -1.93 47.95
CA SER A 294 9.39 -2.28 48.41
C SER A 294 9.63 -3.79 48.47
N ASP A 295 10.52 -4.33 47.65
CA ASP A 295 11.76 -4.92 48.15
C ASP A 295 12.76 -5.29 47.04
N SER A 296 14.01 -5.36 47.47
CA SER A 296 15.21 -5.65 46.70
C SER A 296 15.36 -7.11 46.20
N ASN A 297 16.25 -7.27 45.22
CA ASN A 297 17.03 -8.48 44.88
C ASN A 297 16.41 -9.60 44.02
N ASN A 298 16.71 -9.48 42.72
CA ASN A 298 17.48 -10.40 41.86
C ASN A 298 17.25 -11.93 41.89
N SER A 299 17.12 -12.44 40.66
CA SER A 299 17.24 -13.83 40.19
C SER A 299 16.04 -14.76 40.44
N SER A 300 15.23 -14.93 39.39
CA SER A 300 14.54 -16.19 39.15
C SER A 300 14.27 -16.38 37.66
N ASN A 301 15.06 -17.31 37.10
CA ASN A 301 14.72 -18.18 35.98
C ASN A 301 13.24 -18.57 36.04
N MET A 302 12.41 -18.03 35.14
CA MET A 302 11.03 -18.49 34.97
C MET A 302 10.77 -18.88 33.51
N ASN A 303 10.41 -20.15 33.40
CA ASN A 303 9.96 -20.88 32.24
C ASN A 303 8.72 -20.21 31.61
N MET A 304 8.83 -19.76 30.36
CA MET A 304 7.73 -19.19 29.57
C MET A 304 6.79 -20.31 29.09
N SER A 305 5.98 -20.85 29.99
CA SER A 305 4.74 -21.52 29.57
C SER A 305 3.73 -20.43 29.23
N MET A 306 3.17 -20.50 28.03
CA MET A 306 2.08 -19.68 27.50
C MET A 306 1.22 -19.05 28.61
N MET A 307 1.24 -17.72 28.71
CA MET A 307 0.20 -17.02 29.47
C MET A 307 -1.11 -17.22 28.74
N ASN A 308 -1.85 -18.19 29.25
CA ASN A 308 -3.27 -18.39 29.06
C ASN A 308 -3.97 -17.05 29.40
N MET A 309 -4.51 -16.35 28.40
CA MET A 309 -5.44 -15.23 28.58
C MET A 309 -6.76 -15.76 29.16
N HIS A 310 -6.74 -16.16 30.42
CA HIS A 310 -7.93 -16.58 31.15
C HIS A 310 -7.85 -16.00 32.55
N SER A 311 -8.23 -14.72 32.68
CA SER A 311 -8.75 -14.07 33.89
C SER A 311 -8.52 -12.56 33.80
N MET A 312 -9.44 -11.85 33.15
CA MET A 312 -9.73 -10.45 33.47
C MET A 312 -11.25 -10.31 33.58
N THR A 313 -11.79 -10.90 34.65
CA THR A 313 -13.09 -10.53 35.19
C THR A 313 -12.87 -9.38 36.18
N ASP A 314 -13.75 -8.38 36.12
CA ASP A 314 -13.87 -7.22 37.02
C ASP A 314 -13.01 -6.00 36.70
N SER A 315 -13.40 -5.30 35.64
CA SER A 315 -13.61 -3.84 35.65
C SER A 315 -14.57 -3.50 34.52
N ASP A 316 -15.61 -2.71 34.82
CA ASP A 316 -16.70 -2.28 33.91
C ASP A 316 -16.23 -1.44 32.70
N SER A 317 -15.35 -1.99 31.85
CA SER A 317 -15.03 -1.44 30.53
C SER A 317 -15.58 -2.38 29.47
N LYS A 318 -16.39 -1.83 28.56
CA LYS A 318 -16.93 -2.47 27.35
C LYS A 318 -15.86 -2.97 26.35
N MET A 319 -14.62 -3.16 26.79
CA MET A 319 -13.46 -3.34 25.92
C MET A 319 -12.95 -4.77 25.84
N SER A 320 -13.48 -5.71 26.62
CA SER A 320 -13.03 -7.09 26.59
C SER A 320 -14.15 -8.05 26.96
N THR A 321 -14.88 -8.53 25.95
CA THR A 321 -15.45 -9.88 25.85
C THR A 321 -16.49 -9.89 24.73
N ASN A 322 -16.29 -10.70 23.68
CA ASN A 322 -17.33 -11.26 22.80
C ASN A 322 -18.60 -10.42 22.60
N GLU A 323 -18.47 -9.11 22.34
CA GLU A 323 -19.65 -8.30 22.10
C GLU A 323 -20.31 -8.80 20.80
N PRO A 324 -21.62 -9.02 20.78
CA PRO A 324 -22.27 -9.50 19.58
C PRO A 324 -22.14 -8.45 18.49
N ILE A 325 -21.90 -8.88 17.24
CA ILE A 325 -21.99 -8.00 16.07
C ILE A 325 -23.40 -7.39 16.06
N VAL A 326 -23.48 -6.08 16.24
CA VAL A 326 -24.73 -5.32 16.24
C VAL A 326 -25.10 -4.80 14.86
N ASN A 327 -24.10 -4.63 13.99
CA ASN A 327 -24.30 -4.22 12.60
C ASN A 327 -23.60 -5.19 11.62
N MET A 328 -24.37 -6.16 11.15
CA MET A 328 -23.90 -7.19 10.23
C MET A 328 -23.49 -6.65 8.84
N ALA A 329 -24.07 -5.53 8.39
CA ALA A 329 -23.69 -4.93 7.11
C ALA A 329 -22.26 -4.40 7.20
N ASN A 330 -21.95 -3.58 8.21
CA ASN A 330 -20.59 -3.07 8.42
C ASN A 330 -19.58 -4.21 8.66
N TYR A 331 -19.99 -5.30 9.33
CA TYR A 331 -19.12 -6.49 9.42
C TYR A 331 -18.80 -7.09 8.04
N GLN A 332 -19.80 -7.25 7.17
CA GLN A 332 -19.60 -7.76 5.81
C GLN A 332 -18.74 -6.79 4.97
N SER A 333 -18.93 -5.48 5.13
CA SER A 333 -18.11 -4.42 4.52
C SER A 333 -16.65 -4.53 4.95
N ALA A 334 -16.38 -4.64 6.26
CA ALA A 334 -15.03 -4.82 6.79
C ALA A 334 -14.35 -6.08 6.24
N LYS A 335 -15.07 -7.21 6.20
CA LYS A 335 -14.55 -8.47 5.64
C LYS A 335 -14.26 -8.35 4.14
N GLY A 336 -15.22 -7.86 3.37
CA GLY A 336 -15.07 -7.70 1.92
C GLY A 336 -13.94 -6.74 1.56
N MET A 337 -13.77 -5.66 2.33
CA MET A 337 -12.69 -4.70 2.11
C MET A 337 -11.32 -5.27 2.50
N ALA A 338 -11.23 -6.06 3.57
CA ALA A 338 -9.99 -6.77 3.92
C ALA A 338 -9.55 -7.76 2.82
N ASP A 339 -10.50 -8.50 2.24
CA ASP A 339 -10.24 -9.41 1.10
C ASP A 339 -9.81 -8.62 -0.15
N LYS A 340 -10.47 -7.49 -0.42
CA LYS A 340 -10.10 -6.58 -1.52
C LYS A 340 -8.68 -6.06 -1.35
N LEU A 341 -8.31 -5.62 -0.15
CA LEU A 341 -6.97 -5.15 0.17
C LEU A 341 -5.92 -6.25 0.02
N PHE A 342 -6.21 -7.48 0.44
CA PHE A 342 -5.32 -8.60 0.20
C PHE A 342 -5.04 -8.80 -1.30
N ASN A 343 -6.05 -8.62 -2.16
CA ASN A 343 -5.88 -8.64 -3.61
C ASN A 343 -5.07 -7.46 -4.13
N VAL A 344 -5.33 -6.23 -3.67
CA VAL A 344 -4.55 -5.03 -4.02
C VAL A 344 -3.08 -5.22 -3.61
N PHE A 345 -2.82 -5.78 -2.43
CA PHE A 345 -1.46 -6.07 -2.00
C PHE A 345 -0.77 -7.06 -2.95
N ASN A 346 -1.39 -8.19 -3.25
CA ASN A 346 -0.77 -9.23 -4.08
C ASN A 346 -0.55 -8.79 -5.53
N ASN A 347 -1.50 -8.04 -6.09
CA ASN A 347 -1.49 -7.68 -7.52
C ASN A 347 -0.78 -6.36 -7.81
N GLU A 348 -0.81 -5.41 -6.87
CA GLU A 348 -0.29 -4.06 -7.09
C GLU A 348 0.95 -3.74 -6.24
N LEU A 349 0.89 -3.97 -4.93
CA LEU A 349 1.97 -3.58 -4.01
C LEU A 349 3.16 -4.53 -4.04
N LYS A 350 2.91 -5.84 -3.91
CA LYS A 350 3.94 -6.88 -3.84
C LYS A 350 4.89 -6.87 -5.05
N PRO A 351 4.41 -6.67 -6.31
CA PRO A 351 5.30 -6.50 -7.46
C PRO A 351 6.19 -5.25 -7.39
N ILE A 352 5.72 -4.17 -6.76
CA ILE A 352 6.52 -2.94 -6.57
C ILE A 352 7.61 -3.18 -5.53
N ILE A 353 7.26 -3.78 -4.39
CA ILE A 353 8.21 -4.07 -3.31
C ILE A 353 9.29 -5.06 -3.79
N SER A 354 8.89 -6.11 -4.52
CA SER A 354 9.79 -7.16 -5.00
C SER A 354 10.83 -6.66 -6.01
N LYS A 355 10.54 -5.58 -6.76
CA LYS A 355 11.52 -4.93 -7.66
C LYS A 355 12.65 -4.26 -6.90
N ASN A 356 12.43 -3.91 -5.64
CA ASN A 356 13.42 -3.28 -4.77
C ASN A 356 14.25 -4.32 -3.96
N GLY A 357 14.06 -5.62 -4.21
CA GLY A 357 14.77 -6.73 -3.56
C GLY A 357 13.87 -7.58 -2.63
N THR A 358 14.39 -8.70 -2.12
CA THR A 358 13.71 -9.50 -1.09
C THR A 358 13.67 -8.71 0.20
N ASN A 359 12.54 -8.09 0.48
CA ASN A 359 12.37 -7.19 1.61
C ASN A 359 11.55 -7.90 2.69
N ALA A 360 12.09 -7.99 3.92
CA ALA A 360 11.38 -8.56 5.07
C ALA A 360 9.99 -7.91 5.26
N TYR A 361 9.86 -6.62 4.92
CA TYR A 361 8.60 -5.89 4.97
C TYR A 361 7.53 -6.43 4.00
N SER A 362 7.90 -7.01 2.85
CA SER A 362 6.90 -7.64 1.97
C SER A 362 6.28 -8.87 2.62
N THR A 363 7.10 -9.72 3.24
CA THR A 363 6.63 -10.94 3.92
C THR A 363 5.86 -10.59 5.19
N ASN A 364 6.31 -9.57 5.94
CA ASN A 364 5.60 -9.12 7.12
C ASN A 364 4.25 -8.49 6.78
N LEU A 365 4.19 -7.65 5.75
CA LEU A 365 2.94 -7.03 5.30
C LEU A 365 1.95 -8.10 4.80
N GLU A 366 2.40 -9.08 4.02
CA GLU A 366 1.57 -10.22 3.61
C GLU A 366 1.00 -10.98 4.81
N ARG A 367 1.84 -11.29 5.80
CA ARG A 367 1.42 -11.96 7.03
C ARG A 367 0.45 -11.11 7.85
N GLY A 368 0.70 -9.82 7.98
CA GLY A 368 -0.16 -8.88 8.72
C GLY A 368 -1.55 -8.77 8.09
N ILE A 369 -1.64 -8.69 6.76
CA ILE A 369 -2.91 -8.64 6.04
C ILE A 369 -3.65 -9.97 6.13
N MET A 370 -2.96 -11.11 5.96
CA MET A 370 -3.58 -12.43 6.18
C MET A 370 -4.10 -12.58 7.60
N GLN A 371 -3.34 -12.10 8.60
CA GLN A 371 -3.78 -12.11 9.99
C GLN A 371 -5.02 -11.24 10.17
N LEU A 372 -5.08 -10.05 9.57
CA LEU A 372 -6.26 -9.17 9.60
C LEU A 372 -7.50 -9.88 9.03
N VAL A 373 -7.40 -10.44 7.82
CA VAL A 373 -8.50 -11.17 7.15
C VAL A 373 -9.02 -12.31 8.02
N ASN A 374 -8.11 -13.18 8.49
CA ASN A 374 -8.48 -14.32 9.34
C ASN A 374 -9.10 -13.86 10.66
N SER A 375 -8.56 -12.80 11.27
CA SER A 375 -9.05 -12.29 12.55
C SER A 375 -10.44 -11.68 12.44
N ILE A 376 -10.74 -11.01 11.31
CA ILE A 376 -12.09 -10.53 11.01
C ILE A 376 -13.05 -11.71 10.85
N GLU A 377 -12.66 -12.73 10.10
CA GLU A 377 -13.45 -13.95 9.88
C GLU A 377 -13.72 -14.72 11.18
N ASP A 378 -12.71 -14.82 12.04
CA ASP A 378 -12.77 -15.45 13.37
C ASP A 378 -13.50 -14.57 14.40
N LYS A 379 -13.92 -13.35 14.02
CA LYS A 379 -14.66 -12.39 14.86
C LYS A 379 -13.92 -12.06 16.16
N VAL A 380 -12.61 -11.84 16.07
CA VAL A 380 -11.82 -11.42 17.23
C VAL A 380 -12.26 -10.03 17.72
N SER A 381 -11.76 -9.59 18.87
CA SER A 381 -12.19 -8.29 19.40
C SER A 381 -11.78 -7.12 18.47
N PRO A 382 -12.57 -6.03 18.40
CA PRO A 382 -12.18 -4.82 17.69
C PRO A 382 -10.80 -4.30 18.10
N MET A 383 -10.42 -4.49 19.36
CA MET A 383 -9.11 -4.13 19.87
C MET A 383 -7.99 -4.96 19.24
N ASP A 384 -8.18 -6.27 19.08
CA ASP A 384 -7.19 -7.13 18.41
C ASP A 384 -7.03 -6.77 16.94
N ILE A 385 -8.14 -6.44 16.26
CA ILE A 385 -8.12 -5.93 14.87
C ILE A 385 -7.32 -4.62 14.78
N MET A 386 -7.59 -3.67 15.69
CA MET A 386 -6.86 -2.42 15.80
C MET A 386 -5.34 -2.68 16.00
N MET A 387 -4.97 -3.59 16.90
CA MET A 387 -3.57 -3.93 17.14
C MET A 387 -2.87 -4.49 15.91
N ILE A 388 -3.51 -5.40 15.17
CA ILE A 388 -2.93 -5.96 13.94
C ILE A 388 -2.59 -4.84 12.96
N VAL A 389 -3.53 -3.92 12.75
CA VAL A 389 -3.34 -2.83 11.79
C VAL A 389 -2.20 -1.90 12.20
N HIS A 390 -2.25 -1.36 13.41
CA HIS A 390 -1.33 -0.26 13.76
C HIS A 390 0.05 -0.72 14.26
N THR A 391 0.20 -1.99 14.65
CA THR A 391 1.49 -2.54 15.12
C THR A 391 2.20 -3.43 14.11
N GLN A 392 1.48 -3.89 13.07
CA GLN A 392 2.06 -4.73 12.02
C GLN A 392 1.91 -4.06 10.65
N ILE A 393 0.68 -3.85 10.19
CA ILE A 393 0.40 -3.42 8.80
C ILE A 393 0.96 -2.01 8.53
N HIS A 394 0.60 -1.00 9.33
CA HIS A 394 1.07 0.37 9.09
C HIS A 394 2.60 0.52 9.17
N PRO A 395 3.30 0.02 10.21
CA PRO A 395 4.76 0.10 10.25
C PRO A 395 5.43 -0.58 9.05
N ASP A 396 4.96 -1.76 8.63
CA ASP A 396 5.53 -2.48 7.50
C ASP A 396 5.25 -1.76 6.17
N LEU A 397 4.05 -1.18 6.01
CA LEU A 397 3.69 -0.37 4.84
C LEU A 397 4.56 0.89 4.73
N ILE A 398 4.74 1.61 5.84
CA ILE A 398 5.60 2.79 5.92
C ILE A 398 7.04 2.44 5.52
N GLN A 399 7.58 1.36 6.07
CA GLN A 399 8.96 0.93 5.80
C GLN A 399 9.15 0.36 4.40
N ALA A 400 8.15 -0.36 3.86
CA ALA A 400 8.22 -0.94 2.53
C ALA A 400 8.23 0.13 1.41
N PHE A 401 7.56 1.26 1.63
CA PHE A 401 7.37 2.31 0.62
C PHE A 401 8.00 3.66 0.96
N ASP A 402 8.73 3.74 2.08
CA ASP A 402 9.34 4.98 2.58
C ASP A 402 8.30 6.12 2.70
N LEU A 403 7.12 5.77 3.22
CA LEU A 403 6.02 6.73 3.33
C LEU A 403 6.35 7.80 4.37
N GLN A 404 6.14 9.05 4.00
CA GLN A 404 6.22 10.14 4.95
C GLN A 404 5.02 10.09 5.88
N ILE A 405 5.31 10.14 7.18
CA ILE A 405 4.32 10.45 8.20
C ILE A 405 4.52 11.92 8.59
N LEU A 406 3.43 12.67 8.68
CA LEU A 406 3.38 13.92 9.41
C LEU A 406 3.88 13.62 10.82
N SER A 407 4.88 14.36 11.30
CA SER A 407 5.28 14.24 12.69
C SER A 407 4.20 14.87 13.55
N ASN A 408 3.62 14.12 14.50
CA ASN A 408 2.85 14.74 15.57
C ASN A 408 3.77 15.71 16.32
N VAL A 409 3.37 16.98 16.36
CA VAL A 409 3.86 17.97 17.33
C VAL A 409 3.30 17.61 18.70
#